data_AF-A0A7X8BKN5-F1
#
_entry.id   AF-A0A7X8BKN5-F1
#
_cell.length_a   1.000
_cell.length_b   1.000
_cell.length_c   1.000
_cell.angle_alpha   90.00
_cell.angle_beta   90.00
_cell.angle_gamma   90.00
#
_symmetry.space_group_name_H-M   'P 1'
#
loop_
_entity.id
_entity.type
_entity.pdbx_description
1 polymer ?
#
loop_
_entity_poly.entity_id
_entity_poly.type
_entity_poly.pdbx_seq_one_letter_code
_entity_poly.pdbx_strand_id
1 'polypeptide(L)'
;MGDWRNQLYFGDNLDVLRNKIGDESVDLIYLDPPFNSKADYNVLFKEVDGTPSAAQIHAFTDFWHWDEVAARTFHELVTGGNA
;
A
#
# COMPACT_ATOMS: atom_id res chain seq x y z
N MET A 1 33.06 6.42 2.17
CA MET A 1 31.73 5.86 1.88
C MET A 1 30.86 6.20 3.07
N GLY A 2 29.83 7.02 2.89
CA GLY A 2 28.98 7.48 4.00
C GLY A 2 28.26 6.32 4.69
N ASP A 3 28.03 6.47 5.99
CA ASP A 3 27.35 5.49 6.85
C ASP A 3 25.85 5.45 6.50
N TRP A 4 25.51 4.84 5.36
CA TRP A 4 24.12 4.60 4.97
C TRP A 4 23.51 3.57 5.93
N ARG A 5 22.46 3.99 6.64
CA ARG A 5 21.68 3.09 7.49
C ARG A 5 20.36 2.79 6.83
N ASN A 6 19.87 1.57 7.05
CA ASN A 6 18.52 1.20 6.67
C ASN A 6 17.52 2.15 7.34
N GLN A 7 16.60 2.68 6.55
CA GLN A 7 15.57 3.61 7.01
C GLN A 7 14.20 2.93 6.89
N LEU A 8 13.36 3.10 7.91
CA LEU A 8 11.98 2.65 7.92
C LEU A 8 11.07 3.86 8.03
N TYR A 9 10.16 4.02 7.07
CA TYR A 9 9.15 5.07 7.06
C TYR A 9 7.77 4.44 7.29
N PHE A 10 6.94 5.11 8.09
CA PHE A 10 5.56 4.71 8.36
C PHE A 10 4.61 5.82 7.91
N GLY A 11 3.67 5.51 7.01
CA GLY A 11 2.72 6.46 6.47
C GLY A 11 2.29 6.12 5.05
N ASP A 12 1.58 7.07 4.43
CA ASP A 12 1.23 7.02 3.01
C ASP A 12 2.51 7.07 2.15
N ASN A 13 2.59 6.20 1.13
CA ASN A 13 3.81 6.04 0.36
C ASN A 13 4.12 7.27 -0.52
N LEU A 14 3.10 7.98 -1.02
CA LEU A 14 3.27 9.14 -1.88
C LEU A 14 3.86 10.31 -1.09
N ASP A 15 3.36 10.54 0.13
CA ASP A 15 3.90 11.56 1.04
C ASP A 15 5.36 11.27 1.43
N VAL A 16 5.65 10.01 1.80
CA VAL A 16 7.00 9.57 2.16
C VAL A 16 7.97 9.76 0.99
N LEU A 17 7.60 9.29 -0.20
CA LEU A 17 8.46 9.40 -1.39
C LEU A 17 8.76 10.87 -1.74
N ARG A 18 7.78 11.77 -1.59
CA ARG A 18 7.96 13.21 -1.89
C ARG A 18 8.80 13.96 -0.86
N ASN A 19 8.62 13.65 0.42
CA ASN A 19 9.11 14.50 1.51
C ASN A 19 10.31 13.93 2.26
N LYS A 20 10.65 12.65 2.07
CA LYS A 20 11.67 11.94 2.87
C LYS A 20 12.74 11.25 2.05
N ILE A 21 12.48 10.95 0.79
CA ILE A 21 13.42 10.27 -0.11
C ILE A 21 13.93 11.30 -1.12
N GLY A 22 15.25 11.31 -1.36
CA GLY A 22 15.86 12.26 -2.28
C GLY A 22 15.62 11.88 -3.74
N ASP A 23 15.59 12.89 -4.61
CA ASP A 23 15.57 12.67 -6.04
C ASP A 23 16.82 11.90 -6.49
N GLU A 24 16.64 11.02 -7.47
CA GLU A 24 17.72 10.20 -8.06
C GLU A 24 18.56 9.42 -7.03
N SER A 25 18.02 9.17 -5.82
CA SER A 25 18.78 8.57 -4.71
C SER A 25 18.58 7.05 -4.56
N VAL A 26 17.85 6.41 -5.48
CA VAL A 26 17.45 5.00 -5.39
C VAL A 26 17.80 4.26 -6.68
N ASP A 27 18.67 3.25 -6.59
CA ASP A 27 19.12 2.47 -7.74
C ASP A 27 18.14 1.33 -8.13
N LEU A 28 17.41 0.77 -7.16
CA LEU A 28 16.51 -0.36 -7.37
C LEU A 28 15.27 -0.24 -6.48
N ILE A 29 14.10 -0.46 -7.08
CA ILE A 29 12.81 -0.46 -6.39
C ILE A 29 12.18 -1.84 -6.54
N TYR A 30 11.72 -2.41 -5.42
CA TYR A 30 10.82 -3.56 -5.40
C TYR A 30 9.48 -3.12 -4.77
N LEU A 31 8.38 -3.45 -5.42
CA LEU A 31 7.03 -3.15 -4.95
C LEU A 31 6.13 -4.36 -5.18
N ASP A 32 5.34 -4.70 -4.16
CA ASP A 32 4.26 -5.69 -4.21
C ASP A 32 2.96 -4.99 -3.77
N PRO A 33 2.40 -4.09 -4.62
CA PRO A 33 1.20 -3.35 -4.28
C PRO A 33 -0.01 -4.28 -4.18
N PRO A 34 -1.10 -3.89 -3.49
CA PRO A 34 -2.27 -4.73 -3.40
C PRO A 34 -2.86 -4.94 -4.80
N PHE A 35 -3.14 -6.19 -5.17
CA PHE A 35 -3.83 -6.52 -6.40
C PHE A 35 -5.32 -6.16 -6.24
N ASN A 36 -5.87 -5.39 -7.19
CA ASN A 36 -7.32 -5.18 -7.29
C ASN A 36 -8.00 -6.46 -7.80
N SER A 37 -8.13 -7.42 -6.89
CA SER A 37 -8.60 -8.78 -7.13
C SER A 37 -10.12 -8.89 -7.06
N LYS A 38 -10.79 -7.87 -6.48
CA LYS A 38 -12.23 -7.87 -6.18
C LYS A 38 -12.65 -9.04 -5.29
N ALA A 39 -11.71 -9.60 -4.53
CA ALA A 39 -11.97 -10.67 -3.59
C ALA A 39 -12.34 -10.11 -2.21
N ASP A 40 -13.31 -10.74 -1.56
CA ASP A 40 -13.54 -10.54 -0.13
C ASP A 40 -12.55 -11.41 0.65
N TYR A 41 -11.66 -10.77 1.40
CA TYR A 41 -10.74 -11.48 2.28
C TYR A 41 -11.41 -11.69 3.64
N ASN A 42 -11.82 -12.93 3.91
CA ASN A 42 -12.37 -13.33 5.20
C ASN A 42 -11.28 -14.00 6.04
N VAL A 43 -11.08 -13.55 7.27
CA VAL A 43 -10.20 -14.25 8.22
C VAL A 43 -11.01 -15.40 8.82
N LEU A 44 -10.57 -16.63 8.54
CA LEU A 44 -11.11 -17.84 9.15
C LEU A 44 -10.40 -18.07 10.49
N PHE A 45 -11.07 -17.85 11.61
CA PHE A 45 -10.58 -18.31 12.90
C PHE A 45 -10.80 -19.83 13.01
N LYS A 46 -9.81 -20.56 13.52
CA LYS A 46 -9.99 -21.94 13.97
C LYS A 46 -10.28 -21.90 15.47
N GLU A 47 -11.35 -22.56 15.90
CA GLU A 47 -11.59 -22.80 17.32
C GLU A 47 -10.50 -23.72 17.87
N VAL A 48 -10.17 -23.58 19.16
CA VAL A 48 -9.05 -24.27 19.84
C VAL A 48 -9.21 -25.81 19.80
N ASP A 49 -10.43 -26.31 19.55
CA ASP A 49 -10.79 -27.72 19.47
C ASP A 49 -10.74 -28.32 18.05
N GLY A 50 -10.32 -27.54 17.04
CA GLY A 50 -10.20 -28.00 15.66
C GLY A 50 -11.53 -28.13 14.91
N THR A 51 -12.66 -27.71 15.50
CA THR A 51 -13.93 -27.62 14.79
C THR A 51 -13.94 -26.39 13.85
N PRO A 52 -14.58 -26.47 12.67
CA PRO A 52 -14.70 -25.31 11.79
C PRO A 52 -15.51 -24.20 12.48
N SER A 53 -14.88 -23.05 12.78
CA SER A 53 -15.59 -21.92 13.38
C SER A 53 -16.64 -21.38 12.40
N ALA A 54 -17.87 -21.23 12.86
CA ALA A 54 -18.96 -20.60 12.10
C ALA A 54 -18.80 -19.07 11.96
N ALA A 55 -17.83 -18.47 12.66
CA ALA A 55 -17.59 -17.03 12.65
C ALA A 55 -16.57 -16.67 11.56
N GLN A 56 -17.05 -16.28 10.37
CA GLN A 56 -16.25 -15.51 9.43
C GLN A 56 -16.27 -14.05 9.88
N ILE A 57 -15.11 -13.52 10.28
CA ILE A 57 -14.97 -12.08 10.48
C ILE A 57 -14.48 -11.50 9.15
N HIS A 58 -15.27 -10.56 8.62
CA HIS A 58 -14.89 -9.77 7.47
C HIS A 58 -13.58 -9.03 7.78
N ALA A 59 -12.48 -9.36 7.11
CA ALA A 59 -11.18 -8.76 7.40
C ALA A 59 -11.06 -7.40 6.72
N PHE A 60 -11.35 -7.39 5.42
CA PHE A 60 -11.61 -6.20 4.61
C PHE A 60 -12.12 -6.65 3.23
N THR A 61 -12.96 -5.86 2.58
CA THR A 61 -13.17 -5.97 1.13
C THR A 61 -12.14 -5.10 0.45
N ASP A 62 -11.63 -5.59 -0.67
CA ASP A 62 -10.76 -4.88 -1.61
C ASP A 62 -11.53 -3.71 -2.28
N PHE A 63 -11.82 -2.66 -1.50
CA PHE A 63 -12.64 -1.51 -1.90
C PHE A 63 -11.79 -0.40 -2.53
N TRP A 64 -11.07 -0.70 -3.62
CA TRP A 64 -10.51 0.37 -4.45
C TRP A 64 -11.65 1.16 -5.08
N HIS A 65 -11.88 2.35 -4.57
CA HIS A 65 -12.79 3.31 -5.17
C HIS A 65 -11.98 4.42 -5.81
N TRP A 66 -12.29 4.71 -7.07
CA TRP A 66 -11.76 5.89 -7.73
C TRP A 66 -12.51 7.12 -7.21
N ASP A 67 -11.99 7.71 -6.15
CA ASP A 67 -12.54 8.93 -5.56
C ASP A 67 -11.92 10.20 -6.17
N GLU A 68 -12.38 11.35 -5.71
CA GLU A 68 -11.88 12.64 -6.17
C GLU A 68 -10.39 12.85 -5.83
N VAL A 69 -9.93 12.26 -4.72
CA VAL A 69 -8.52 12.34 -4.29
C VAL A 69 -7.66 11.54 -5.26
N ALA A 70 -8.03 10.30 -5.58
CA ALA A 70 -7.36 9.47 -6.58
C ALA A 70 -7.34 10.16 -7.95
N ALA A 71 -8.45 10.75 -8.39
CA ALA A 71 -8.53 11.48 -9.64
C ALA A 71 -7.56 12.68 -9.69
N ARG A 72 -7.55 13.50 -8.64
CA ARG A 72 -6.68 14.67 -8.54
C ARG A 72 -5.20 14.27 -8.47
N THR A 73 -4.87 13.30 -7.62
CA THR A 73 -3.50 12.78 -7.47
C THR A 73 -3.00 12.19 -8.78
N PHE A 74 -3.84 11.41 -9.48
CA PHE A 74 -3.49 10.88 -10.79
C PHE A 74 -3.22 11.99 -11.80
N HIS A 75 -4.13 12.98 -11.90
CA HIS A 75 -3.95 14.12 -12.80
C HIS A 75 -2.63 14.85 -12.52
N GLU A 76 -2.37 15.19 -11.26
CA GLU A 76 -1.12 15.84 -10.82
C GLU A 76 0.12 15.04 -11.23
N LEU A 77 0.11 13.71 -11.01
CA LEU A 77 1.25 12.84 -11.33
C LEU A 77 1.50 12.73 -12.84
N VAL A 78 0.45 12.62 -13.66
CA VAL A 78 0.61 12.46 -15.12
C VAL A 78 0.90 13.77 -15.84
N THR A 79 0.45 14.91 -15.31
CA THR A 79 0.72 16.24 -15.91
C THR A 79 1.94 16.95 -15.33
N GLY A 80 2.28 16.66 -14.07
CA GLY A 80 3.34 17.32 -13.32
C GLY A 80 4.72 16.68 -13.47
N GLY A 81 4.83 15.55 -14.16
CA GLY A 81 6.11 14.86 -14.42
C GLY A 81 6.98 15.57 -15.45
N ASN A 82 7.47 16.78 -15.12
CA ASN A 82 8.67 17.44 -15.63
C ASN A 82 8.82 18.81 -14.94
N ALA A 83 9.60 18.85 -13.85
CA ALA A 83 10.29 20.04 -13.36
C ALA A 83 11.61 19.60 -12.73
#